data_AF-A0A632VZD0-F1
#
_entry.id   AF-A0A632VZD0-F1
#
_cell.length_a   1.000
_cell.length_b   1.000
_cell.length_c   1.000
_cell.angle_alpha   90.00
_cell.angle_beta   90.00
_cell.angle_gamma   90.00
#
_symmetry.space_group_name_H-M   'P 1'
#
loop_
_entity.id
_entity.type
_entity.pdbx_description
1 polymer ?
#
loop_
_entity_poly.entity_id
_entity_poly.type
_entity_poly.pdbx_seq_one_letter_code
_entity_poly.pdbx_strand_id
1 'polypeptide(L)'
;MSYINWVESFGDHVGLISHYENTYPDRKQRFRVLYKSMNNVLRFGRTAKFDFLTMLEKLNIMDIEADSTYMAEATGPRRGANLLFGGSTSNIYSTTLLENWVSELDSYLNVGMQVMEDSLCNWQKSPERFIRFRG
;
A
#
# COMPACT_ATOMS: atom_id res chain seq x y z
N MET A 1 -10.81 -14.93 10.44
CA MET A 1 -10.93 -14.20 11.73
C MET A 1 -11.67 -12.89 11.49
N SER A 2 -12.52 -12.41 12.41
CA SER A 2 -13.14 -11.09 12.27
C SER A 2 -12.10 -9.97 12.57
N TYR A 3 -12.41 -8.71 12.22
CA TYR A 3 -11.57 -7.57 12.62
C TYR A 3 -11.46 -7.45 14.15
N ILE A 4 -12.58 -7.63 14.85
CA ILE A 4 -12.62 -7.56 16.32
C ILE A 4 -11.70 -8.62 16.93
N ASN A 5 -11.79 -9.86 16.47
CA ASN A 5 -10.94 -10.95 16.98
C ASN A 5 -9.45 -10.71 16.69
N TRP A 6 -9.11 -10.07 15.57
CA TRP A 6 -7.72 -9.69 15.24
C TRP A 6 -7.17 -8.64 16.19
N VAL A 7 -8.01 -7.68 16.60
CA VAL A 7 -7.65 -6.68 17.61
C VAL A 7 -7.54 -7.32 18.99
N GLU A 8 -8.53 -8.11 19.38
CA GLU A 8 -8.60 -8.76 20.69
C GLU A 8 -7.45 -9.75 20.94
N SER A 9 -6.81 -10.28 19.88
CA SER A 9 -5.58 -11.06 20.06
C SER A 9 -4.41 -10.26 20.65
N PHE A 10 -4.53 -8.93 20.67
CA PHE A 10 -3.62 -8.00 21.35
C PHE A 10 -4.27 -7.30 22.55
N GLY A 11 -5.43 -7.76 23.01
CA GLY A 11 -6.23 -7.13 24.06
C GLY A 11 -7.17 -6.06 23.51
N ASP A 12 -6.62 -4.98 22.96
CA ASP A 12 -7.36 -3.86 22.38
C ASP A 12 -6.55 -3.14 21.28
N HIS A 13 -7.04 -1.99 20.77
CA HIS A 13 -6.29 -1.19 19.80
C HIS A 13 -4.97 -0.66 20.35
N VAL A 14 -4.92 -0.26 21.63
CA VAL A 14 -3.70 0.26 22.26
C VAL A 14 -2.65 -0.83 22.35
N GLY A 15 -3.05 -2.05 22.74
CA GLY A 15 -2.19 -3.22 22.78
C GLY A 15 -1.69 -3.63 21.40
N LEU A 16 -2.55 -3.59 20.37
CA LEU A 16 -2.14 -3.83 18.99
C LEU A 16 -1.09 -2.83 18.53
N ILE A 17 -1.33 -1.53 18.72
CA ILE A 17 -0.41 -0.47 18.32
C ILE A 17 0.92 -0.65 19.06
N SER A 18 0.87 -0.72 20.39
CA SER A 18 2.05 -0.89 21.24
C SER A 18 2.87 -2.13 20.86
N HIS A 19 2.21 -3.24 20.51
CA HIS A 19 2.90 -4.44 20.07
C HIS A 19 3.74 -4.19 18.83
N TYR A 20 3.16 -3.61 17.78
CA TYR A 20 3.89 -3.38 16.52
C TYR A 20 4.95 -2.30 16.65
N GLU A 21 4.68 -1.21 17.38
CA GLU A 21 5.65 -0.13 17.62
C GLU A 21 6.86 -0.58 18.44
N ASN A 22 6.66 -1.43 19.45
CA ASN A 22 7.77 -1.95 20.25
C ASN A 22 8.53 -3.09 19.58
N THR A 23 7.89 -3.85 18.69
CA THR A 23 8.51 -5.02 18.04
C THR A 23 9.28 -4.65 16.77
N TYR A 24 8.84 -3.61 16.05
CA TYR A 24 9.38 -3.24 14.74
C TYR A 24 9.72 -1.75 14.71
N PRO A 25 11.00 -1.35 14.86
CA PRO A 25 11.37 0.06 14.95
C PRO A 25 11.19 0.81 13.62
N ASP A 26 11.40 0.13 12.48
CA ASP A 26 11.24 0.71 11.16
C ASP A 26 9.76 0.81 10.75
N ARG A 27 9.33 2.00 10.31
CA ARG A 27 7.93 2.28 9.94
C ARG A 27 7.46 1.48 8.73
N LYS A 28 8.35 1.29 7.75
CA LYS A 28 8.08 0.49 6.54
C LYS A 28 7.95 -0.99 6.88
N GLN A 29 8.82 -1.49 7.74
CA GLN A 29 8.73 -2.83 8.28
C GLN A 29 7.42 -3.03 9.05
N ARG A 30 7.01 -2.09 9.91
CA ARG A 30 5.73 -2.13 10.63
C ARG A 30 4.55 -2.26 9.68
N PHE A 31 4.46 -1.40 8.68
CA PHE A 31 3.40 -1.47 7.68
C PHE A 31 3.37 -2.85 7.01
N ARG A 32 4.53 -3.35 6.59
CA ARG A 32 4.67 -4.66 5.94
C ARG A 32 4.13 -5.80 6.77
N VAL A 33 4.54 -5.88 8.04
CA VAL A 33 4.10 -6.98 8.93
C VAL A 33 2.64 -6.83 9.33
N LEU A 34 2.17 -5.61 9.54
CA LEU A 34 0.78 -5.32 9.88
C LEU A 34 -0.15 -5.69 8.72
N TYR A 35 0.17 -5.27 7.50
CA TYR A 35 -0.54 -5.65 6.28
C TYR A 35 -0.64 -7.16 6.10
N LYS A 36 0.46 -7.88 6.34
CA LYS A 36 0.48 -9.35 6.25
C LYS A 36 -0.35 -10.02 7.34
N SER A 37 -0.37 -9.48 8.56
CA SER A 37 -1.19 -9.99 9.66
C SER A 37 -2.69 -9.95 9.33
N MET A 38 -3.11 -8.97 8.52
CA MET A 38 -4.49 -8.80 8.08
C MET A 38 -4.94 -9.83 7.03
N ASN A 39 -4.07 -10.70 6.50
CA ASN A 39 -4.43 -11.71 5.49
C ASN A 39 -5.54 -12.67 5.96
N ASN A 40 -5.68 -12.86 7.28
CA ASN A 40 -6.70 -13.73 7.87
C ASN A 40 -7.95 -12.97 8.33
N VAL A 41 -8.01 -11.66 8.13
CA VAL A 41 -9.13 -10.80 8.53
C VAL A 41 -10.18 -10.81 7.42
N LEU A 42 -11.37 -11.30 7.77
CA LEU A 42 -12.49 -11.43 6.84
C LEU A 42 -12.87 -10.06 6.27
N ARG A 43 -13.21 -10.04 4.98
CA ARG A 43 -13.66 -8.86 4.20
C ARG A 43 -12.60 -7.79 3.94
N PHE A 44 -11.37 -7.96 4.43
CA PHE A 44 -10.23 -7.12 4.07
C PHE A 44 -9.52 -7.67 2.83
N GLY A 45 -9.99 -7.27 1.65
CA GLY A 45 -9.25 -7.45 0.40
C GLY A 45 -7.99 -6.57 0.37
N ARG A 46 -7.11 -6.77 -0.63
CA ARG A 46 -5.86 -6.00 -0.76
C ARG A 46 -6.07 -4.48 -0.62
N THR A 47 -6.98 -3.90 -1.40
CA THR A 47 -7.26 -2.46 -1.38
C THR A 47 -7.75 -2.02 -0.01
N ALA A 48 -8.70 -2.75 0.60
CA ALA A 48 -9.18 -2.44 1.94
C ALA A 48 -8.07 -2.48 3.01
N LYS A 49 -7.13 -3.43 2.93
CA LYS A 49 -5.97 -3.48 3.84
C LYS A 49 -5.07 -2.27 3.65
N PHE A 50 -4.69 -2.00 2.40
CA PHE A 50 -3.76 -0.92 2.06
C PHE A 50 -4.35 0.46 2.43
N ASP A 51 -5.60 0.72 2.05
CA ASP A 51 -6.30 1.98 2.34
C ASP A 51 -6.50 2.18 3.83
N PHE A 52 -6.89 1.12 4.56
CA PHE A 52 -7.05 1.20 6.01
C PHE A 52 -5.75 1.58 6.70
N LEU A 53 -4.65 0.89 6.41
CA LEU A 53 -3.36 1.15 7.06
C LEU A 53 -2.79 2.53 6.69
N THR A 54 -2.88 2.91 5.42
CA THR A 54 -2.44 4.25 5.00
C THR A 54 -3.30 5.37 5.58
N MET A 55 -4.59 5.10 5.87
CA MET A 55 -5.42 6.03 6.63
C MET A 55 -5.01 6.13 8.10
N LEU A 56 -4.59 5.03 8.74
CA LEU A 56 -4.06 5.08 10.11
C LEU A 56 -2.76 5.90 10.18
N GLU A 57 -1.89 5.77 9.18
CA GLU A 57 -0.71 6.63 9.01
C GLU A 57 -1.11 8.10 8.86
N LYS A 58 -1.97 8.43 7.89
CA LYS A 58 -2.40 9.81 7.59
C LYS A 58 -3.04 10.51 8.80
N LEU A 59 -3.76 9.75 9.62
CA LEU A 59 -4.40 10.25 10.83
C LEU A 59 -3.47 10.28 12.05
N ASN A 60 -2.19 9.89 11.89
CA ASN A 60 -1.21 9.75 12.96
C ASN A 60 -1.70 8.84 14.11
N ILE A 61 -2.50 7.83 13.79
CA ILE A 61 -2.96 6.82 14.77
C ILE A 61 -1.87 5.78 14.98
N MET A 62 -1.13 5.45 13.94
CA MET A 62 0.02 4.54 14.00
C MET A 62 1.18 5.14 13.22
N ASP A 63 2.39 5.03 13.77
CA ASP A 63 3.61 5.45 13.09
C ASP A 63 4.07 4.38 12.09
N ILE A 64 3.35 4.26 10.97
CA ILE A 64 3.62 3.29 9.89
C ILE A 64 3.79 4.03 8.57
N GLU A 65 4.41 3.38 7.59
CA GLU A 65 4.60 3.94 6.24
C GLU A 65 4.53 2.80 5.22
N ALA A 66 3.74 2.94 4.17
CA ALA A 66 3.67 1.93 3.12
C ALA A 66 5.05 1.71 2.47
N ASP A 67 5.53 0.46 2.48
CA ASP A 67 6.87 0.09 2.00
C ASP A 67 6.95 -0.18 0.50
N SER A 68 5.80 -0.36 -0.14
CA SER A 68 5.65 -0.57 -1.58
C SER A 68 4.22 -0.22 -2.00
N THR A 69 3.93 -0.32 -3.30
CA THR A 69 2.54 -0.18 -3.78
C THR A 69 1.74 -1.47 -3.68
N TYR A 70 2.32 -2.60 -3.23
CA TYR A 70 1.62 -3.90 -3.19
C TYR A 70 0.95 -4.29 -4.52
N MET A 71 1.55 -3.90 -5.64
CA MET A 71 0.97 -4.11 -6.97
C MET A 71 0.97 -5.58 -7.40
N ALA A 72 1.73 -6.44 -6.72
CA ALA A 72 1.70 -7.88 -6.97
C ALA A 72 0.29 -8.48 -6.75
N GLU A 73 -0.50 -7.87 -5.87
CA GLU A 73 -1.86 -8.27 -5.52
C GLU A 73 -2.93 -7.41 -6.24
N ALA A 74 -2.55 -6.55 -7.19
CA ALA A 74 -3.45 -5.60 -7.85
C ALA A 74 -3.18 -5.42 -9.36
N THR A 75 -4.23 -5.20 -10.15
CA THR A 75 -4.10 -4.99 -11.60
C THR A 75 -3.88 -3.52 -11.96
N GLY A 76 -4.52 -2.59 -11.26
CA GLY A 76 -4.45 -1.14 -11.51
C GLY A 76 -3.04 -0.56 -11.44
N PRO A 77 -2.39 -0.54 -10.26
CA PRO A 77 -1.04 0.00 -10.12
C PRO A 77 -0.02 -0.74 -10.98
N ARG A 78 -0.17 -2.07 -11.16
CA ARG A 78 0.70 -2.85 -12.05
C ARG A 78 0.60 -2.41 -13.50
N ARG A 79 -0.61 -2.18 -14.03
CA ARG A 79 -0.80 -1.66 -15.39
C ARG A 79 -0.24 -0.25 -15.54
N GLY A 80 -0.44 0.61 -14.53
CA GLY A 80 0.14 1.94 -14.51
C GLY A 80 1.66 1.92 -14.51
N ALA A 81 2.29 1.04 -13.73
CA ALA A 81 3.74 0.92 -13.70
C ALA A 81 4.31 0.40 -15.02
N ASN A 82 3.68 -0.63 -15.64
CA ASN A 82 4.09 -1.08 -16.97
C ASN A 82 3.92 0.03 -18.01
N LEU A 83 2.85 0.83 -17.92
CA LEU A 83 2.63 1.93 -18.83
C LEU A 83 3.69 3.04 -18.67
N LEU A 84 4.04 3.36 -17.42
CA LEU A 84 5.02 4.39 -17.09
C LEU A 84 6.42 4.03 -17.58
N PHE A 85 6.87 2.80 -17.32
CA PHE A 85 8.24 2.38 -17.60
C PHE A 85 8.41 1.66 -18.94
N GLY A 86 7.35 1.06 -19.48
CA GLY A 86 7.36 0.25 -20.69
C GLY A 86 6.51 0.78 -21.85
N GLY A 87 5.79 1.88 -21.66
CA GLY A 87 4.92 2.46 -22.70
C GLY A 87 3.71 1.58 -23.06
N SER A 88 3.37 0.57 -22.26
CA SER A 88 2.25 -0.33 -22.50
C SER A 88 1.65 -0.85 -21.20
N THR A 89 0.33 -1.06 -21.14
CA THR A 89 -0.32 -1.68 -19.96
C THR A 89 -0.12 -3.20 -19.88
N SER A 90 0.53 -3.80 -20.88
CA SER A 90 0.86 -5.23 -20.89
C SER A 90 1.84 -5.57 -19.78
N ASN A 91 1.72 -6.78 -19.23
CA ASN A 91 2.60 -7.28 -18.16
C ASN A 91 3.96 -7.70 -18.74
N ILE A 92 4.79 -6.72 -19.11
CA ILE A 92 6.10 -6.95 -19.72
C ILE A 92 7.16 -7.18 -18.65
N TYR A 93 7.04 -6.49 -17.52
CA TYR A 93 8.00 -6.57 -16.41
C TYR A 93 7.46 -7.37 -15.22
N SER A 94 8.39 -7.92 -14.43
CA SER A 94 8.04 -8.54 -13.15
C SER A 94 7.58 -7.48 -12.16
N THR A 95 6.68 -7.86 -11.24
CA THR A 95 6.18 -6.95 -10.20
C THR A 95 7.30 -6.46 -9.30
N THR A 96 8.28 -7.31 -8.98
CA THR A 96 9.45 -6.92 -8.19
C THR A 96 10.26 -5.81 -8.86
N LEU A 97 10.48 -5.92 -10.18
CA LEU A 97 11.21 -4.89 -10.92
C LEU A 97 10.43 -3.57 -10.95
N LEU A 98 9.12 -3.64 -11.18
CA LEU A 98 8.26 -2.46 -11.17
C LEU A 98 8.22 -1.78 -9.80
N GLU A 99 8.10 -2.54 -8.70
CA GLU A 99 8.14 -1.98 -7.33
C GLU A 99 9.48 -1.31 -7.04
N ASN A 100 10.60 -1.88 -7.51
CA ASN A 100 11.91 -1.24 -7.37
C ASN A 100 11.98 0.10 -8.11
N TRP A 101 11.51 0.16 -9.36
CA TRP A 101 11.48 1.42 -10.11
C TRP A 101 10.51 2.45 -9.52
N VAL A 102 9.36 2.01 -9.01
CA VAL A 102 8.42 2.91 -8.30
C VAL A 102 9.04 3.43 -7.00
N SER A 103 9.74 2.59 -6.24
CA SER A 103 10.45 3.01 -5.04
C SER A 103 11.59 3.98 -5.35
N GLU A 104 12.33 3.75 -6.45
CA GLU A 104 13.36 4.68 -6.90
C GLU A 104 12.75 6.02 -7.31
N LEU A 105 11.67 6.00 -8.10
CA LEU A 105 10.95 7.21 -8.50
C LEU A 105 10.44 8.00 -7.29
N ASP A 106 9.84 7.33 -6.31
CA ASP A 106 9.39 7.99 -5.08
C ASP A 106 10.55 8.53 -4.25
N SER A 107 11.74 7.93 -4.30
CA SER A 107 12.91 8.51 -3.62
C SER A 107 13.29 9.90 -4.17
N TYR A 108 12.94 10.19 -5.42
CA TYR A 108 13.11 11.52 -6.03
C TYR A 108 11.91 12.45 -5.80
N LEU A 109 10.68 11.91 -5.84
CA LEU A 109 9.45 12.71 -5.71
C LEU A 109 9.07 12.99 -4.26
N ASN A 110 9.39 12.06 -3.35
CA ASN A 110 9.08 12.07 -1.93
C ASN A 110 7.58 12.31 -1.64
N VAL A 111 6.71 11.53 -2.28
CA VAL A 111 5.26 11.65 -2.13
C VAL A 111 4.62 10.47 -1.38
N GLY A 112 5.37 9.37 -1.24
CA GLY A 112 4.96 8.17 -0.52
C GLY A 112 4.20 7.17 -1.39
N MET A 113 4.27 5.90 -0.99
CA MET A 113 3.76 4.78 -1.78
C MET A 113 2.25 4.80 -2.02
N GLN A 114 1.46 5.39 -1.11
CA GLN A 114 0.02 5.54 -1.35
C GLN A 114 -0.27 6.49 -2.52
N VAL A 115 0.42 7.64 -2.55
CA VAL A 115 0.26 8.61 -3.64
C VAL A 115 0.73 7.99 -4.96
N MET A 116 1.81 7.22 -4.94
CA MET A 116 2.28 6.46 -6.11
C MET A 116 1.24 5.44 -6.59
N GLU A 117 0.67 4.65 -5.69
CA GLU A 117 -0.35 3.65 -6.00
C GLU A 117 -1.59 4.28 -6.65
N ASP A 118 -2.14 5.32 -6.01
CA ASP A 118 -3.33 6.05 -6.48
C ASP A 118 -3.05 6.68 -7.85
N SER A 119 -1.88 7.30 -8.01
CA SER A 119 -1.48 7.98 -9.25
C SER A 119 -1.36 7.00 -10.41
N LEU A 120 -0.68 5.87 -10.22
CA LEU A 120 -0.54 4.82 -11.24
C LEU A 120 -1.90 4.21 -11.60
N CYS A 121 -2.74 3.93 -10.59
CA CYS A 121 -4.06 3.34 -10.77
C CYS A 121 -5.02 4.28 -11.52
N ASN A 122 -4.99 5.58 -11.21
CA ASN A 122 -5.82 6.59 -11.86
C ASN A 122 -5.33 6.90 -13.27
N TRP A 123 -4.03 7.18 -13.44
CA TRP A 123 -3.46 7.58 -14.73
C TRP A 123 -3.62 6.52 -15.81
N GLN A 124 -3.44 5.22 -15.50
CA GLN A 124 -3.61 4.15 -16.50
C GLN A 124 -5.02 4.04 -17.10
N LYS A 125 -6.05 4.61 -16.44
CA LYS A 125 -7.42 4.64 -16.98
C LYS A 125 -7.58 5.68 -18.09
N SER A 126 -6.73 6.70 -18.13
CA SER A 126 -6.80 7.82 -19.08
C SER A 126 -5.41 8.46 -19.26
N PRO A 127 -4.45 7.76 -19.87
CA PRO A 127 -3.04 8.20 -19.84
C PRO A 127 -2.76 9.45 -20.65
N GLU A 128 -3.56 9.70 -21.71
CA GLU A 128 -3.45 10.87 -22.58
C GLU A 128 -4.25 12.07 -22.08
N ARG A 129 -5.01 11.91 -20.99
CA ARG A 129 -5.93 12.94 -20.48
C ARG A 129 -5.89 13.01 -18.97
N PHE A 130 -5.50 14.16 -18.43
CA PHE A 130 -5.59 14.41 -17.00
C PHE A 130 -7.06 14.35 -16.53
N ILE A 131 -7.33 13.43 -15.61
CA ILE A 131 -8.61 13.31 -14.89
C ILE A 131 -8.30 13.39 -13.40
N ARG A 132 -8.87 14.41 -12.76
CA ARG A 132 -8.73 14.60 -11.30
C ARG A 132 -9.34 13.41 -10.56
N PHE A 133 -8.55 12.80 -9.68
CA PHE A 133 -8.99 11.76 -8.76
C PHE A 133 -10.02 12.30 -7.76
N ARG A 134 -11.07 11.52 -7.44
CA ARG A 134 -12.19 11.94 -6.59
C ARG A 134 -12.46 11.05 -5.37
N GLY A 135 -11.63 10.04 -5.13
CA GLY A 135 -11.92 8.96 -4.18
C GLY A 135 -12.74 7.88 -4.86
#